data_AF-A0A352CBT3-F1
#
_entry.id   AF-A0A352CBT3-F1
#
_cell.length_a   1.000
_cell.length_b   1.000
_cell.length_c   1.000
_cell.angle_alpha   90.00
_cell.angle_beta   90.00
_cell.angle_gamma   90.00
#
_symmetry.space_group_name_H-M   'P 1'
#
loop_
_entity.id
_entity.type
_entity.pdbx_description
1 polymer ?
#
loop_
_entity_poly.entity_id
_entity_poly.type
_entity_poly.pdbx_seq_one_letter_code
_entity_poly.pdbx_strand_id
1 'polypeptide(L)' 'KGAQFALTLQGRAMNDAERGQIVRVLNPQSRAIVEAVAVSAGLAETVPRASALITAERP' A
#
# COMPACT_ATOMS: atom_id res chain seq x y z
N LYS A 1 -6.22 -15.65 20.81
CA LYS A 1 -6.51 -15.58 19.36
C LYS A 1 -6.47 -14.11 18.95
N GLY A 2 -5.41 -13.66 18.28
CA GLY A 2 -5.37 -12.29 17.76
C GLY A 2 -6.36 -12.17 16.61
N ALA A 3 -7.21 -11.15 16.62
CA ALA A 3 -8.07 -10.86 15.47
C ALA A 3 -7.17 -10.48 14.29
N GLN A 4 -7.22 -11.28 13.22
CA GLN A 4 -6.66 -10.87 11.94
C GLN A 4 -7.60 -9.82 11.36
N PHE A 5 -7.13 -8.58 11.30
CA PHE A 5 -7.83 -7.51 10.62
C PHE A 5 -7.37 -7.52 9.16
N ALA A 6 -8.30 -7.82 8.26
CA ALA A 6 -8.10 -7.59 6.83
C ALA A 6 -8.49 -6.15 6.53
N LEU A 7 -7.54 -5.34 6.05
CA LEU A 7 -7.79 -3.97 5.63
C LEU A 7 -7.70 -3.90 4.11
N THR A 8 -8.77 -3.42 3.47
CA THR A 8 -8.79 -3.17 2.03
C THR A 8 -8.82 -1.67 1.78
N LEU A 9 -7.92 -1.21 0.92
CA LEU A 9 -7.72 0.20 0.60
C LEU A 9 -7.83 0.37 -0.91
N GLN A 10 -8.42 1.48 -1.35
CA GLN A 10 -8.34 1.91 -2.74
C GLN A 10 -7.35 3.06 -2.85
N GLY A 11 -6.48 3.01 -3.85
CA GLY A 11 -5.48 4.04 -4.07
C GLY A 11 -5.07 4.13 -5.54
N ARG A 12 -4.25 5.14 -5.83
CA ARG A 12 -3.70 5.36 -7.18
C ARG A 12 -2.26 4.85 -7.22
N ALA A 13 -1.94 3.97 -8.17
CA ALA A 13 -0.57 3.59 -8.43
C ALA A 13 0.23 4.81 -8.94
N MET A 14 1.41 5.03 -8.37
CA MET A 14 2.33 6.11 -8.73
C MET A 14 3.39 5.67 -9.75
N ASN A 15 3.57 4.36 -9.91
CA ASN A 15 4.47 3.74 -10.87
C ASN A 15 3.83 2.46 -11.42
N ASP A 16 4.26 2.08 -12.62
CA ASP A 16 3.96 0.76 -13.17
C ASP A 16 4.81 -0.31 -12.47
N ALA A 17 4.26 -1.51 -12.35
CA ALA A 17 4.91 -2.66 -11.74
C ALA A 17 4.37 -3.96 -12.34
N GLU A 18 5.26 -4.92 -12.60
CA GLU A 18 4.87 -6.28 -12.97
C GLU A 18 4.53 -7.12 -11.73
N ARG A 19 3.92 -8.29 -11.94
CA ARG A 19 3.62 -9.22 -10.83
C ARG A 19 4.89 -9.54 -10.03
N GLY A 20 4.82 -9.39 -8.72
CA GLY A 20 5.91 -9.61 -7.78
C GLY A 20 6.83 -8.40 -7.58
N GLN A 21 6.65 -7.31 -8.34
CA GLN A 21 7.39 -6.07 -8.14
C GLN A 21 6.68 -5.14 -7.15
N ILE A 22 7.46 -4.21 -6.58
CA ILE A 22 6.96 -3.20 -5.66
C ILE A 22 6.26 -2.09 -6.44
N VAL A 23 5.04 -1.77 -6.01
CA VAL A 23 4.26 -0.62 -6.47
C VAL A 23 4.02 0.35 -5.33
N ARG A 24 4.20 1.63 -5.60
CA ARG A 24 3.84 2.72 -4.69
C ARG A 24 2.42 3.15 -4.97
N VAL A 25 1.59 3.12 -3.93
CA VAL A 25 0.17 3.45 -4.01
C VAL A 25 -0.11 4.67 -3.13
N LEU A 26 -0.61 5.74 -3.74
CA LEU A 26 -1.13 6.89 -3.02
C LEU A 26 -2.53 6.57 -2.49
N ASN A 27 -2.69 6.59 -1.17
CA ASN A 27 -4.00 6.57 -0.54
C ASN A 27 -4.59 8.00 -0.56
N PRO A 28 -5.68 8.27 -1.30
CA PRO A 28 -6.24 9.61 -1.42
C PRO A 28 -6.87 10.13 -0.12
N GLN A 29 -7.30 9.24 0.79
CA GLN A 29 -7.96 9.61 2.04
C GLN A 29 -6.96 10.16 3.05
N SER A 30 -5.82 9.47 3.22
CA SER A 30 -4.76 9.87 4.16
C SER A 30 -3.66 10.71 3.50
N ARG A 31 -3.59 10.74 2.16
CA ARG A 31 -2.46 11.24 1.37
C ARG A 31 -1.13 10.52 1.66
N ALA A 32 -1.18 9.35 2.30
CA ALA A 32 -0.01 8.53 2.55
C ALA A 32 0.38 7.73 1.30
N ILE A 33 1.67 7.46 1.15
CA ILE A 33 2.20 6.55 0.13
C ILE A 33 2.45 5.20 0.80
N VAL A 34 1.90 4.16 0.20
CA VAL A 34 2.02 2.78 0.69
C VAL A 34 2.82 1.97 -0.31
N GLU A 35 3.77 1.19 0.17
CA GLU A 35 4.49 0.20 -0.64
C GLU A 35 3.76 -1.13 -0.56
N ALA A 36 3.41 -1.66 -1.73
CA ALA A 36 2.71 -2.93 -1.89
C ALA A 36 3.39 -3.76 -2.99
N VAL A 37 3.11 -5.05 -3.03
CA VAL A 37 3.58 -5.95 -4.08
C VAL A 37 2.43 -6.19 -5.05
N ALA A 38 2.66 -5.97 -6.34
CA ALA A 38 1.66 -6.25 -7.36
C ALA A 38 1.41 -7.77 -7.46
N VAL A 39 0.16 -8.19 -7.24
CA VAL A 39 -0.22 -9.62 -7.27
C VAL A 39 -0.98 -9.98 -8.55
N SER A 40 -1.82 -9.07 -9.02
CA SER A 40 -2.55 -9.19 -10.30
C SER A 40 -2.96 -7.82 -10.83
N ALA A 41 -3.57 -7.80 -12.02
CA ALA A 41 -4.08 -6.57 -12.61
C ALA A 41 -5.03 -5.85 -11.64
N GLY A 42 -4.70 -4.60 -11.29
CA GLY A 42 -5.49 -3.78 -10.36
C GLY A 42 -5.43 -4.19 -8.89
N LEU A 43 -4.63 -5.19 -8.50
CA LEU A 43 -4.49 -5.64 -7.11
C LEU A 43 -3.04 -5.66 -6.66
N ALA A 44 -2.80 -5.10 -5.49
CA ALA A 44 -1.53 -5.12 -4.81
C ALA A 44 -1.74 -5.41 -3.31
N GLU A 45 -0.83 -6.18 -2.72
CA GLU A 45 -0.89 -6.56 -1.31
C GLU A 45 0.24 -5.90 -0.53
N THR A 46 -0.10 -5.34 0.63
CA THR A 46 0.90 -4.84 1.56
C THR A 46 1.51 -6.03 2.30
N VAL A 47 2.83 -6.15 2.29
CA VAL A 47 3.51 -7.17 3.09
C VAL A 47 3.52 -6.73 4.57
N PRO A 48 3.49 -7.64 5.56
CA PRO A 48 3.57 -7.29 6.99
C PRO A 48 4.84 -6.48 7.37
N ARG A 49 5.83 -6.44 6.48
CA ARG A 49 7.05 -5.64 6.58
C ARG A 49 6.99 -4.29 5.89
N ALA A 50 5.85 -3.92 5.31
CA ALA A 50 5.55 -2.54 4.92
C ALA A 50 5.39 -1.75 6.23
N SER A 51 6.53 -1.47 6.86
CA SER A 51 6.66 -0.58 7.99
C SER A 51 5.81 0.64 7.71
N ALA A 52 4.98 1.02 8.66
CA ALA A 52 4.14 2.21 8.59
C ALA A 52 4.99 3.38 8.05
N LEU A 53 4.79 3.74 6.79
CA LEU A 53 5.55 4.81 6.16
C LEU A 53 5.02 6.13 6.70
N ILE A 54 5.77 6.65 7.65
CA ILE A 54 6.02 8.06 7.99
C ILE A 54 4.81 8.95 7.67
N THR A 55 4.00 9.21 8.70
CA THR A 55 3.17 10.42 8.76
C THR A 55 4.04 11.59 8.31
N ALA A 56 3.67 12.21 7.20
CA ALA A 56 4.20 13.54 6.89
C ALA A 56 3.79 14.43 8.06
N GLU A 57 4.74 14.71 8.97
CA GLU A 57 4.56 15.66 10.05
C GLU A 57 4.09 16.97 9.41
N ARG A 58 2.87 17.39 9.73
CA ARG A 58 2.37 18.72 9.35
C ARG A 58 3.22 19.75 10.09
N PRO A 59 3.71 20.82 9.42
CA PRO A 59 4.11 22.03 10.12
C PRO A 59 2.90 22.72 10.77
#